data_AF-A0A1C2AC29-F1
#
_entry.id   AF-A0A1C2AC29-F1
#
_cell.length_a   1.000
_cell.length_b   1.000
_cell.length_c   1.000
_cell.angle_alpha   90.00
_cell.angle_beta   90.00
_cell.angle_gamma   90.00
#
_symmetry.space_group_name_H-M   'P 1'
#
loop_
_entity.id
_entity.type
_entity.pdbx_description
1 polymer ?
#
loop_
_entity_poly.entity_id
_entity_poly.type
_entity_poly.pdbx_seq_one_letter_code
_entity_poly.pdbx_strand_id
1 'polypeptide(L)'
;MKIPKISIEQLLEAGVHLGHKTLRWNPKMKQYIFGKRDSIHIIDLTQTLELTNVALEKVHNTISSGGKILFISTKKQASEAVAQLAKDTDQYFVNYRWLGGMLTNWGTISNSIKKLNKINSDLSSE
;
A
#
# COMPACT_ATOMS: atom_id res chain seq x y z
N MET A 1 -2.10 1.29 -22.37
CA MET A 1 -1.42 2.40 -21.67
C MET A 1 0.04 2.02 -21.45
N LYS A 2 0.98 2.98 -21.44
CA LYS A 2 2.39 2.71 -21.19
C LYS A 2 2.65 2.74 -19.69
N ILE A 3 3.34 1.73 -19.17
CA ILE A 3 3.76 1.71 -17.76
C ILE A 3 4.70 2.90 -17.52
N PRO A 4 4.47 3.71 -16.46
CA PRO A 4 5.32 4.86 -16.15
C PRO A 4 6.73 4.39 -15.79
N LYS A 5 7.74 5.16 -16.21
CA LYS A 5 9.13 4.92 -15.84
C LYS A 5 9.50 5.81 -14.67
N ILE A 6 10.17 5.23 -13.68
CA ILE A 6 10.72 5.93 -12.51
C ILE A 6 12.23 6.00 -12.69
N SER A 7 12.87 7.08 -12.21
CA SER A 7 14.32 7.21 -12.22
C SER A 7 14.91 7.17 -10.80
N ILE A 8 16.21 6.88 -10.70
CA ILE A 8 16.91 6.84 -9.39
C ILE A 8 16.95 8.23 -8.77
N GLU A 9 17.10 9.28 -9.59
CA GLU A 9 17.12 10.67 -9.14
C GLU A 9 15.82 11.04 -8.43
N GLN A 10 14.66 10.67 -9.00
CA GLN A 10 13.35 10.92 -8.38
C GLN A 10 13.21 10.20 -7.04
N LEU A 11 13.68 8.96 -6.95
CA LEU A 11 13.67 8.19 -5.70
C LEU A 11 14.58 8.79 -4.63
N LEU A 12 15.73 9.32 -5.05
CA LEU A 12 16.68 9.99 -4.18
C LEU A 12 16.10 11.30 -3.63
N GLU A 13 15.53 12.14 -4.50
CA GLU A 13 14.86 13.40 -4.12
C GLU A 13 13.67 13.17 -3.18
N ALA A 14 12.89 12.11 -3.43
CA ALA A 14 11.78 11.71 -2.56
C ALA A 14 12.24 11.12 -1.21
N GLY A 15 13.54 10.88 -1.01
CA GLY A 15 14.09 10.38 0.24
C GLY A 15 13.78 8.91 0.55
N VAL A 16 13.39 8.10 -0.45
CA VAL A 16 12.95 6.70 -0.22
C VAL A 16 14.09 5.75 0.16
N HIS A 17 15.34 6.16 -0.03
CA HIS A 17 16.54 5.40 0.34
C HIS A 17 16.76 5.35 1.86
N LEU A 18 16.08 6.19 2.64
CA LEU A 18 16.23 6.28 4.08
C LEU A 18 15.44 5.18 4.80
N GLY A 19 16.18 4.25 5.41
CA GLY A 19 15.61 3.19 6.23
C GLY A 19 15.44 3.57 7.70
N HIS A 20 15.32 2.54 8.55
CA HIS A 20 15.25 2.72 10.00
C HIS A 20 16.65 2.73 10.64
N LYS A 21 16.68 3.06 11.95
CA LYS A 21 17.88 2.91 12.77
C LYS A 21 18.39 1.46 12.76
N THR A 22 19.70 1.27 12.86
CA THR A 22 20.38 -0.03 12.86
C THR A 22 19.88 -1.01 13.93
N LEU A 23 19.32 -0.52 15.04
CA LEU A 23 18.76 -1.38 16.08
C LEU A 23 17.40 -2.01 15.69
N ARG A 24 16.66 -1.40 14.76
CA ARG A 24 15.30 -1.79 14.38
C ARG A 24 15.25 -2.40 12.97
N TRP A 25 16.25 -3.20 12.63
CA TRP A 25 16.34 -3.86 11.32
C TRP A 25 15.98 -5.35 11.41
N ASN A 26 15.54 -5.91 10.29
CA ASN A 26 15.33 -7.34 10.16
C ASN A 26 16.50 -7.95 9.37
N PRO A 27 17.21 -8.97 9.90
CA PRO A 27 18.34 -9.61 9.21
C PRO A 27 18.06 -10.09 7.78
N LYS A 28 16.81 -10.47 7.48
CA LYS A 28 16.40 -10.89 6.13
C LYS A 28 16.47 -9.76 5.10
N MET A 29 16.51 -8.50 5.54
CA MET A 29 16.64 -7.33 4.68
C MET A 29 18.08 -7.04 4.25
N LYS A 30 19.08 -7.82 4.70
CA LYS A 30 20.50 -7.60 4.40
C LYS A 30 20.78 -7.42 2.91
N GLN A 31 20.13 -8.18 2.05
CA GLN A 31 20.31 -8.10 0.58
C GLN A 31 19.81 -6.79 -0.04
N TYR A 32 18.84 -6.12 0.59
CA TYR A 32 18.25 -4.87 0.12
C TYR A 32 18.90 -3.62 0.75
N ILE A 33 19.80 -3.80 1.70
CA ILE A 33 20.49 -2.72 2.40
C ILE A 33 21.82 -2.47 1.67
N PHE A 34 21.97 -1.28 1.10
CA PHE A 34 23.21 -0.83 0.49
C PHE A 34 24.30 -0.57 1.54
N GLY A 35 23.93 0.03 2.66
CA GLY A 35 24.88 0.35 3.72
C GLY A 35 24.25 0.98 4.95
N LYS A 36 25.08 1.61 5.79
CA LYS A 36 24.62 2.40 6.94
C LYS A 36 25.37 3.72 7.01
N ARG A 37 24.68 4.79 7.38
CA ARG A 37 25.23 6.12 7.63
C ARG A 37 24.55 6.70 8.86
N ASP A 38 25.32 7.26 9.80
CA ASP A 38 24.80 7.88 11.02
C ASP A 38 23.78 7.01 11.78
N SER A 39 24.07 5.69 11.84
CA SER A 39 23.20 4.67 12.44
C SER A 39 21.83 4.47 11.77
N ILE A 40 21.64 4.93 10.54
CA ILE A 40 20.47 4.68 9.69
C ILE A 40 20.87 3.74 8.54
N HIS A 41 20.04 2.76 8.23
CA HIS A 41 20.23 1.91 7.06
C HIS A 41 19.85 2.64 5.78
N ILE A 42 20.70 2.51 4.76
CA ILE A 42 20.42 3.01 3.41
C ILE A 42 19.96 1.83 2.55
N ILE A 43 18.81 1.98 1.91
CA ILE A 43 18.21 0.97 1.02
C ILE A 43 18.80 1.14 -0.38
N ASP A 44 19.05 0.03 -1.06
CA ASP A 44 19.56 0.03 -2.44
C ASP A 44 18.48 0.48 -3.44
N LEU A 45 18.69 1.66 -4.04
CA LEU A 45 17.78 2.24 -5.03
C LEU A 45 17.80 1.52 -6.37
N THR A 46 18.91 0.85 -6.73
CA THR A 46 19.02 0.11 -7.99
C THR A 46 18.06 -1.08 -7.96
N GLN A 47 18.09 -1.84 -6.86
CA GLN A 47 17.15 -2.93 -6.61
C GLN A 47 15.71 -2.43 -6.47
N THR A 48 15.52 -1.30 -5.78
CA THR A 48 14.19 -0.69 -5.61
C THR A 48 13.57 -0.35 -6.97
N LEU A 49 14.36 0.20 -7.90
CA LEU A 49 13.89 0.56 -9.23
C LEU A 49 13.45 -0.68 -10.02
N GLU A 50 14.28 -1.73 -10.05
CA GLU A 50 13.98 -2.98 -10.75
C GLU A 50 12.70 -3.64 -10.21
N LEU A 51 12.60 -3.80 -8.89
CA LEU A 51 11.45 -4.41 -8.23
C LEU A 51 10.18 -3.57 -8.39
N THR A 52 10.31 -2.23 -8.44
CA THR A 52 9.17 -1.34 -8.68
C THR A 52 8.63 -1.52 -10.10
N ASN A 53 9.49 -1.69 -11.11
CA ASN A 53 9.05 -1.97 -12.48
C ASN A 53 8.26 -3.29 -12.57
N VAL A 54 8.74 -4.34 -11.90
CA VAL A 54 8.02 -5.63 -11.81
C VAL A 54 6.67 -5.46 -11.12
N ALA A 55 6.61 -4.69 -10.02
CA ALA A 55 5.37 -4.42 -9.32
C ALA A 55 4.36 -3.64 -10.18
N LEU A 56 4.83 -2.61 -10.91
CA LEU A 56 3.99 -1.82 -11.82
C LEU A 56 3.42 -2.67 -12.95
N GLU A 57 4.21 -3.58 -13.52
CA GLU A 57 3.74 -4.53 -14.52
C GLU A 57 2.65 -5.45 -13.95
N LYS A 58 2.85 -5.97 -12.73
CA LYS A 58 1.85 -6.83 -12.09
C LYS A 58 0.54 -6.08 -11.80
N VAL A 59 0.63 -4.82 -11.34
CA VAL A 59 -0.54 -3.95 -11.13
C VAL A 59 -1.28 -3.72 -12.44
N HIS A 60 -0.56 -3.35 -13.51
CA HIS A 60 -1.14 -3.15 -14.84
C HIS A 60 -1.86 -4.40 -15.34
N ASN A 61 -1.24 -5.58 -15.21
CA ASN A 61 -1.82 -6.83 -15.66
C ASN A 61 -3.08 -7.21 -14.85
N THR A 62 -3.06 -6.97 -13.53
CA THR A 62 -4.21 -7.24 -12.66
C THR A 62 -5.42 -6.37 -13.01
N ILE A 63 -5.21 -5.09 -13.28
CA ILE A 63 -6.29 -4.18 -13.69
C ILE A 63 -6.77 -4.52 -15.11
N SER A 64 -5.84 -4.84 -16.03
CA SER A 64 -6.19 -5.20 -17.41
C SER A 64 -7.03 -6.47 -17.49
N SER A 65 -6.86 -7.40 -16.54
CA SER A 65 -7.69 -8.61 -16.42
C SER A 65 -9.02 -8.38 -15.69
N GLY A 66 -9.38 -7.13 -15.35
CA GLY A 66 -10.59 -6.79 -14.60
C GLY A 66 -10.50 -7.09 -13.10
N GLY A 67 -9.29 -7.32 -12.58
CA GLY A 67 -9.05 -7.53 -11.15
C GLY A 67 -9.24 -6.24 -10.34
N LYS A 68 -9.50 -6.40 -9.04
CA LYS A 68 -9.64 -5.30 -8.09
C LYS A 68 -8.41 -5.24 -7.19
N ILE A 69 -8.00 -4.03 -6.83
CA ILE A 69 -6.88 -3.77 -5.92
C ILE A 69 -7.44 -3.27 -4.59
N LEU A 70 -6.91 -3.81 -3.49
CA LEU A 70 -7.20 -3.35 -2.15
C LEU A 70 -6.00 -2.59 -1.60
N PHE A 71 -6.16 -1.29 -1.40
CA PHE A 71 -5.15 -0.45 -0.80
C PHE A 71 -5.25 -0.45 0.72
N ILE A 72 -4.12 -0.59 1.42
CA ILE A 72 -4.12 -0.71 2.89
C ILE A 72 -3.05 0.20 3.48
N SER A 73 -3.46 1.08 4.39
CA SER A 73 -2.53 1.82 5.23
C SER A 73 -3.21 2.25 6.51
N THR A 74 -2.67 1.86 7.66
CA THR A 74 -3.20 2.29 8.97
C THR A 74 -2.35 3.40 9.59
N LYS A 75 -1.31 3.86 8.89
CA LYS A 75 -0.40 4.92 9.38
C LYS A 75 -1.02 6.28 9.10
N LYS A 76 -1.02 7.16 10.10
CA LYS A 76 -1.56 8.52 9.99
C LYS A 76 -0.97 9.29 8.79
N GLN A 77 0.34 9.15 8.54
CA GLN A 77 1.04 9.85 7.46
C GLN A 77 0.61 9.41 6.05
N ALA A 78 0.04 8.21 5.90
CA ALA A 78 -0.31 7.64 4.60
C ALA A 78 -1.81 7.32 4.46
N SER A 79 -2.59 7.46 5.54
CA SER A 79 -4.01 7.10 5.59
C SER A 79 -4.82 7.89 4.57
N GLU A 80 -4.68 9.22 4.55
CA GLU A 80 -5.42 10.10 3.65
C GLU A 80 -4.97 9.93 2.20
N ALA A 81 -3.66 9.87 1.94
CA ALA A 81 -3.11 9.69 0.59
C ALA A 81 -3.61 8.39 -0.05
N VAL A 82 -3.65 7.30 0.72
CA VAL A 82 -4.14 6.00 0.25
C VAL A 82 -5.65 6.02 0.00
N ALA A 83 -6.42 6.67 0.87
CA ALA A 83 -7.87 6.80 0.70
C ALA A 83 -8.23 7.64 -0.54
N GLN A 84 -7.50 8.73 -0.78
CA GLN A 84 -7.73 9.58 -1.95
C GLN A 84 -7.40 8.84 -3.24
N LEU A 85 -6.23 8.19 -3.31
CA LEU A 85 -5.81 7.41 -4.48
C LEU A 85 -6.83 6.32 -4.85
N ALA A 86 -7.36 5.62 -3.85
CA ALA A 86 -8.35 4.57 -4.08
C ALA A 86 -9.69 5.12 -4.57
N LYS A 87 -10.13 6.28 -4.06
CA LYS A 87 -11.33 6.97 -4.56
C LYS A 87 -11.16 7.44 -6.00
N ASP A 88 -10.00 8.02 -6.33
CA ASP A 88 -9.72 8.53 -7.68
C ASP A 88 -9.64 7.40 -8.72
N THR A 89 -9.32 6.17 -8.29
CA THR A 89 -9.16 5.00 -9.15
C THR A 89 -10.31 3.99 -9.06
N ASP A 90 -11.38 4.31 -8.33
CA ASP A 90 -12.52 3.43 -8.04
C ASP A 90 -12.09 2.03 -7.54
N GLN A 91 -11.12 2.02 -6.63
CA GLN A 91 -10.58 0.83 -5.97
C GLN A 91 -10.95 0.81 -4.49
N TYR A 92 -10.81 -0.36 -3.86
CA TYR A 92 -11.12 -0.54 -2.45
C TYR A 92 -9.95 -0.10 -1.57
N PHE A 93 -10.24 0.40 -0.36
CA PHE A 93 -9.20 0.77 0.59
C PHE A 93 -9.58 0.52 2.06
N VAL A 94 -8.55 0.38 2.90
CA VAL A 94 -8.65 0.42 4.36
C VAL A 94 -7.60 1.39 4.89
N ASN A 95 -8.05 2.55 5.37
CA ASN A 95 -7.18 3.63 5.83
C ASN A 95 -7.15 3.81 7.36
N TYR A 96 -8.04 3.13 8.10
CA TYR A 96 -8.11 3.19 9.57
C TYR A 96 -7.56 1.92 10.21
N ARG A 97 -8.44 1.04 10.68
CA ARG A 97 -8.07 -0.21 11.36
C ARG A 97 -8.34 -1.39 10.44
N TRP A 98 -7.32 -2.20 10.22
CA TRP A 98 -7.47 -3.52 9.61
C TRP A 98 -8.01 -4.50 10.65
N LEU A 99 -9.25 -4.98 10.46
CA LEU A 99 -9.84 -5.98 11.35
C LEU A 99 -9.33 -7.37 10.96
N GLY A 100 -8.91 -8.15 11.96
CA GLY A 100 -8.56 -9.55 11.75
C GLY A 100 -9.74 -10.30 11.13
N GLY A 101 -9.48 -11.11 10.10
CA GLY A 101 -10.52 -11.84 9.39
C GLY A 101 -11.20 -11.10 8.24
N MET A 102 -10.78 -9.87 7.90
CA MET A 102 -11.36 -9.11 6.76
C MET A 102 -11.38 -9.89 5.45
N LEU A 103 -10.30 -10.64 5.14
CA LEU A 103 -10.21 -11.46 3.93
C LEU A 103 -10.55 -12.94 4.19
N THR A 104 -10.20 -13.47 5.36
CA THR A 104 -10.30 -14.90 5.64
C THR A 104 -11.64 -15.33 6.23
N ASN A 105 -12.39 -14.42 6.87
CA ASN A 105 -13.70 -14.68 7.45
C ASN A 105 -14.79 -13.80 6.80
N TRP A 106 -15.03 -14.04 5.51
CA TRP A 106 -15.99 -13.25 4.75
C TRP A 106 -17.44 -13.38 5.25
N GLY A 107 -17.83 -14.56 5.76
CA GLY A 107 -19.17 -14.79 6.27
C GLY A 107 -19.57 -13.78 7.35
N THR A 108 -18.72 -13.57 8.35
CA THR A 108 -18.97 -12.59 9.41
C THR A 108 -18.87 -11.15 8.92
N ILE A 109 -17.87 -10.84 8.09
CA ILE A 109 -17.65 -9.47 7.59
C ILE A 109 -18.81 -9.02 6.70
N SER A 110 -19.33 -9.90 5.85
CA SER A 110 -20.48 -9.62 4.99
C SER A 110 -21.74 -9.27 5.79
N ASN A 111 -21.94 -9.91 6.95
CA ASN A 111 -23.05 -9.58 7.84
C ASN A 111 -22.91 -8.18 8.46
N SER A 112 -21.70 -7.79 8.84
CA SER A 112 -21.42 -6.42 9.32
C SER A 112 -21.68 -5.38 8.23
N ILE A 113 -21.30 -5.65 6.98
CA ILE A 113 -21.57 -4.75 5.85
C ILE A 113 -23.08 -4.64 5.59
N LYS A 114 -23.81 -5.78 5.59
CA LYS A 114 -25.27 -5.77 5.46
C LYS A 114 -25.94 -4.95 6.56
N LYS A 115 -25.47 -5.09 7.80
CA LYS A 115 -25.96 -4.29 8.94
C LYS A 115 -25.71 -2.80 8.74
N LEU A 116 -24.54 -2.40 8.26
CA LEU A 116 -24.22 -1.01 7.93
C LEU A 116 -25.17 -0.46 6.85
N ASN A 117 -25.35 -1.22 5.76
CA ASN A 117 -26.24 -0.80 4.67
C ASN A 117 -27.68 -0.64 5.14
N LYS A 118 -28.15 -1.53 6.04
CA LYS A 118 -29.48 -1.40 6.65
C LYS A 118 -29.59 -0.11 7.47
N ILE A 119 -28.62 0.16 8.36
CA ILE A 119 -28.60 1.39 9.17
C ILE A 119 -28.62 2.65 8.29
N ASN A 120 -27.83 2.67 7.22
CA ASN A 120 -27.80 3.81 6.29
C ASN A 120 -29.14 3.99 5.55
N SER A 121 -29.81 2.90 5.18
CA SER A 121 -31.13 2.95 4.54
C SER A 121 -32.18 3.51 5.50
N ASP A 122 -32.22 3.00 6.73
CA ASP A 122 -33.19 3.42 7.74
C ASP A 122 -33.03 4.92 8.08
N LEU A 123 -31.78 5.40 8.20
CA LEU A 123 -31.47 6.82 8.42
C LEU A 123 -31.84 7.74 7.25
N SER A 124 -31.86 7.23 6.02
CA SER A 124 -32.24 8.03 4.84
C SER A 124 -33.75 8.16 4.63
N SER A 125 -34.53 7.30 5.31
CA SER A 125 -36.00 7.31 5.28
C SER A 125 -36.64 8.19 6.36
N GLU A 126 -35.85 8.70 7.31
CA GLU A 126 -36.23 9.73 8.28
C GLU A 126 -35.93 11.14 7.74
#